data_AF-Q6GXA7-F1
#
_entry.id   AF-Q6GXA7-F1
#
_cell.length_a   1.000
_cell.length_b   1.000
_cell.length_c   1.000
_cell.angle_alpha   90.00
_cell.angle_beta   90.00
_cell.angle_gamma   90.00
#
_symmetry.space_group_name_H-M   'P 1'
#
loop_
_entity.id
_entity.type
_entity.pdbx_description
1 polymer ?
#
loop_
_entity_poly.entity_id
_entity_poly.type
_entity_poly.pdbx_seq_one_letter_code
_entity_poly.pdbx_strand_id
1 'polypeptide(L)' 'GTLVYTIKQMKMYRGFSKMPHVQYIHTEASESLCGLKLEVNKYQYLLTGRVYEGKMYTG' A
#
# COMPACT_ATOMS: atom_id res chain seq x y z
N GLY A 1 3.21 -15.04 -1.93
CA GLY A 1 2.13 -14.84 -2.92
C GLY A 1 1.54 -13.49 -2.65
N THR A 2 1.32 -12.67 -3.68
CA THR A 2 1.07 -11.24 -3.47
C THR A 2 -0.41 -10.94 -3.27
N LEU A 3 -0.73 -10.24 -2.20
CA LEU A 3 -2.04 -9.67 -1.91
C LEU A 3 -2.06 -8.20 -2.36
N VAL A 4 -3.19 -7.76 -2.91
CA VAL A 4 -3.36 -6.40 -3.43
C VAL A 4 -4.60 -5.76 -2.82
N TYR A 5 -4.43 -4.62 -2.17
CA TYR A 5 -5.53 -3.81 -1.68
C TYR A 5 -5.82 -2.67 -2.64
N THR A 6 -7.10 -2.50 -2.96
CA THR A 6 -7.58 -1.27 -3.61
C THR A 6 -7.87 -0.24 -2.52
N ILE A 7 -7.26 0.93 -2.61
CA ILE A 7 -7.39 1.99 -1.61
C ILE A 7 -7.83 3.30 -2.25
N LYS A 8 -8.51 4.12 -1.45
CA LYS A 8 -8.84 5.50 -1.82
C LYS A 8 -7.86 6.44 -1.13
N GLN A 9 -6.86 6.93 -1.86
CA GLN A 9 -5.90 7.89 -1.31
C GLN A 9 -6.61 9.19 -0.91
N MET A 10 -6.46 9.58 0.35
CA MET A 10 -7.02 10.84 0.87
C MET A 10 -6.00 11.98 0.84
N LYS A 11 -4.83 11.75 1.42
CA LYS A 11 -3.76 12.74 1.50
C LYS A 11 -2.41 12.07 1.35
N MET A 12 -1.56 12.64 0.50
CA MET A 12 -0.16 12.23 0.37
C MET A 12 0.70 13.22 1.13
N TYR A 13 1.64 12.70 1.92
CA TYR A 13 2.61 13.52 2.66
C TYR A 13 4.00 13.48 2.03
N ARG A 14 4.31 12.40 1.28
CA ARG A 14 5.59 12.19 0.61
C ARG A 14 5.40 11.28 -0.61
N GLY A 15 6.21 11.46 -1.65
CA GLY A 15 6.22 10.59 -2.83
C GLY A 15 5.60 11.17 -4.09
N PHE A 16 5.18 12.45 -4.07
CA PHE A 16 4.50 13.14 -5.18
C PHE A 16 5.20 12.99 -6.55
N SER A 17 6.53 13.01 -6.59
CA SER A 17 7.31 12.84 -7.83
C SER A 17 7.54 11.40 -8.26
N LYS A 18 7.46 10.43 -7.33
CA LYS A 18 7.68 9.00 -7.63
C LYS A 18 6.40 8.33 -8.11
N MET A 19 5.29 8.64 -7.46
CA MET A 19 3.96 8.14 -7.79
C MET A 19 2.96 9.17 -7.30
N PRO A 20 2.40 10.02 -8.18
CA PRO A 20 1.56 11.16 -7.77
C PRO A 20 0.24 10.72 -7.14
N HIS A 21 -0.25 9.53 -7.49
CA HIS A 21 -1.47 8.95 -6.95
C HIS A 21 -1.36 7.43 -6.83
N VAL A 22 -1.71 6.90 -5.67
CA VAL A 22 -1.72 5.47 -5.36
C VAL A 22 -3.16 4.98 -5.33
N GLN A 23 -3.45 3.95 -6.11
CA GLN A 23 -4.75 3.24 -6.11
C GLN A 23 -4.64 1.82 -5.56
N TYR A 24 -3.45 1.23 -5.69
CA TYR A 24 -3.18 -0.16 -5.33
C TYR A 24 -1.97 -0.25 -4.41
N ILE A 25 -2.09 -1.07 -3.38
CA ILE A 25 -1.01 -1.39 -2.46
C ILE A 25 -0.78 -2.89 -2.50
N HIS A 26 0.46 -3.27 -2.78
CA HIS A 26 0.93 -4.64 -2.86
C HIS A 26 1.63 -5.04 -1.56
N THR A 27 1.36 -6.24 -1.09
CA THR A 27 2.01 -6.84 0.08
C THR A 27 2.09 -8.34 -0.09
N GLU A 28 2.93 -9.03 0.67
CA GLU A 28 2.85 -10.48 0.77
C GLU A 28 1.55 -10.91 1.46
N ALA A 29 1.00 -12.04 1.03
CA ALA A 29 -0.23 -12.62 1.58
C ALA A 29 -0.01 -13.32 2.93
N SER A 30 1.23 -13.78 3.20
CA SER A 30 1.58 -14.44 4.45
C SER A 30 2.25 -13.45 5.41
N GLU A 31 1.74 -13.36 6.63
CA GLU A 31 2.34 -12.55 7.71
C GLU A 31 3.76 -13.01 8.05
N SER A 32 4.04 -14.32 7.92
CA SER A 32 5.39 -14.88 8.13
C SER A 32 6.43 -14.37 7.13
N LEU A 33 5.98 -13.80 6.01
CA LEU A 33 6.81 -13.18 4.97
C LEU A 33 6.64 -11.66 4.96
N CYS A 34 6.38 -11.05 6.12
CA CYS A 34 6.13 -9.61 6.29
C CYS A 34 4.86 -9.12 5.57
N GLY A 35 3.87 -9.99 5.40
CA GLY A 35 2.58 -9.61 4.84
C GLY A 35 1.77 -8.70 5.77
N LEU A 36 1.35 -7.54 5.25
CA LEU A 36 0.46 -6.60 5.93
C LEU A 36 -1.01 -6.99 5.74
N LYS A 37 -1.74 -7.15 6.86
CA LYS A 37 -3.21 -7.27 6.85
C LYS A 37 -3.87 -5.94 7.14
N LEU A 38 -4.73 -5.49 6.21
CA LEU A 38 -5.54 -4.28 6.37
C LEU A 38 -7.01 -4.67 6.47
N GLU A 39 -7.76 -3.96 7.32
CA GLU A 39 -9.20 -4.15 7.43
C GLU A 39 -9.94 -3.28 6.39
N VAL A 40 -10.79 -3.90 5.58
CA VAL A 40 -11.51 -3.23 4.49
C VAL A 40 -12.67 -2.41 5.06
N ASN A 41 -12.79 -1.15 4.63
CA ASN A 41 -13.91 -0.23 4.95
C ASN A 41 -14.13 0.06 6.45
N LYS A 42 -13.11 -0.14 7.30
CA LYS A 42 -13.24 0.05 8.75
C LYS A 42 -12.55 1.30 9.28
N TYR A 43 -11.28 1.50 8.91
CA TYR A 43 -10.45 2.58 9.43
C TYR A 43 -9.70 3.33 8.33
N GLN A 44 -9.29 4.56 8.63
CA GLN A 44 -8.32 5.30 7.85
C GLN A 44 -6.92 4.99 8.39
N TYR A 45 -5.99 4.69 7.48
CA TYR A 45 -4.62 4.33 7.84
C TYR A 45 -3.63 5.36 7.31
N LEU A 46 -2.60 5.64 8.10
CA LEU A 46 -1.38 6.28 7.61
C LEU A 46 -0.45 5.18 7.08
N LEU A 47 -0.27 5.12 5.76
CA LEU A 47 0.50 4.06 5.10
C LEU A 47 1.85 4.61 4.62
N THR A 48 2.88 3.79 4.74
CA THR A 48 4.22 4.04 4.20
C THR A 48 4.64 2.85 3.35
N GLY A 49 5.53 3.05 2.41
CA GLY A 49 5.96 1.99 1.52
C GLY A 49 7.03 2.43 0.54
N ARG A 50 7.43 1.50 -0.33
CA ARG A 50 8.37 1.75 -1.42
C ARG A 50 7.66 1.63 -2.77
N VAL A 51 8.07 2.47 -3.71
CA VAL A 51 7.67 2.33 -5.11
C VAL A 51 8.72 1.48 -5.81
N TYR A 52 8.30 0.38 -6.41
CA TYR A 52 9.14 -0.51 -7.21
C TYR A 52 8.38 -0.89 -8.49
N GLU A 53 9.00 -0.75 -9.66
CA GLU A 53 8.37 -1.01 -10.96
C GLU A 53 6.99 -0.33 -11.14
N GLY A 54 6.86 0.91 -10.68
CA GLY A 54 5.61 1.67 -10.80
C GLY A 54 4.47 1.14 -9.93
N LYS A 55 4.76 0.33 -8.91
CA LYS A 55 3.79 -0.21 -7.95
C LYS A 55 4.20 0.14 -6.52
N MET A 56 3.23 0.41 -5.65
CA MET A 56 3.48 0.65 -4.23
C MET A 56 3.47 -0.68 -3.48
N TYR A 57 4.58 -0.98 -2.80
CA TYR A 57 4.72 -2.13 -1.91
C TYR A 57 4.84 -1.67 -0.46
N THR A 58 4.21 -2.44 0.43
CA THR A 58 4.29 -2.28 1.89
C THR A 58 4.46 -3.65 2.53
N GLY A 59 5.05 -3.69 3.72
CA GLY A 59 5.48 -4.93 4.40
C GLY A 59 6.97 -4.93 4.68
#